data_AF-A0A6N4UPV0-F1
#
_entry.id   AF-A0A6N4UPV0-F1
#
_cell.length_a   1.000
_cell.length_b   1.000
_cell.length_c   1.000
_cell.angle_alpha   90.00
_cell.angle_beta   90.00
_cell.angle_gamma   90.00
#
_symmetry.space_group_name_H-M   'P 1'
#
loop_
_entity.id
_entity.type
_entity.pdbx_description
1 polymer ?
#
loop_
_entity_poly.entity_id
_entity_poly.type
_entity_poly.pdbx_seq_one_letter_code
_entity_poly.pdbx_strand_id
1 'polypeptide(L)'
;MKTALIALAAGLTVATAGCSLDSATKSAGTVDVVVGYQSKTINTVTAGTLLRAQGYLERRLADITIRTGTKYNVTWQDYDTGAPITAQMVAEKIDIGSMGDYPMLINGSKTQANERAKTEMVSVTGYNPKGALNMVVVAPDSPAKSLTDLAGEKVSASVGSAGHGMLVQALAKAGIDAKAGLEVLNQQPQVGASSLESAQVQALSQFVAWPGLLVQQGKAKLLYDGAELNYPTLHGVVVRRAYAADHPEVVDAFLQAQLDATDFLNTKPLEAARLVAEGSGLPQEVVYLYNGPGGTSFDTTLKPSLVDALKGDVPYLKSIDNFADLDVPGFVQDAPLRAAFAARGQDYEKALASNANPSALSGADPVCHSAVDNSATAGELWLDGSDTTTAAATPVCLLKAIRQAEGEGKKIRAAYITDAELGTRWFADKAVWVRLPGPATEGYLPFGTQAGAERYTAAHPGAAIVDYRQALAGAA
;
A
#
# COMPACT_ATOMS: atom_id res chain seq x y z
N MET A 1 -41.31 73.17 35.22
CA MET A 1 -40.42 72.65 34.16
C MET A 1 -39.57 71.56 34.81
N LYS A 2 -40.00 70.29 34.74
CA LYS A 2 -39.59 69.28 33.73
C LYS A 2 -38.07 69.14 33.63
N THR A 3 -37.50 68.17 34.36
CA THR A 3 -36.87 66.94 33.82
C THR A 3 -36.28 66.13 34.98
N ALA A 4 -36.84 64.96 35.28
CA ALA A 4 -36.29 63.99 36.21
C ALA A 4 -35.69 62.82 35.41
N LEU A 5 -34.46 62.44 35.76
CA LEU A 5 -33.73 61.32 35.20
C LEU A 5 -34.45 60.00 35.48
N ILE A 6 -34.62 59.17 34.45
CA ILE A 6 -34.96 57.74 34.59
C ILE A 6 -33.71 56.95 34.26
N ALA A 7 -33.25 56.16 35.24
CA ALA A 7 -32.15 55.22 35.10
C ALA A 7 -32.55 54.05 34.21
N LEU A 8 -31.73 53.74 33.20
CA LEU A 8 -31.87 52.57 32.34
C LEU A 8 -30.99 51.44 32.89
N ALA A 9 -31.61 50.40 33.46
CA ALA A 9 -30.97 49.13 33.73
C ALA A 9 -31.25 48.20 32.54
N ALA A 10 -30.25 47.96 31.69
CA ALA A 10 -30.34 47.03 30.57
C ALA A 10 -30.10 45.60 31.09
N GLY A 11 -31.13 44.75 30.97
CA GLY A 11 -31.06 43.33 31.30
C GLY A 11 -30.26 42.54 30.27
N LEU A 12 -29.33 41.74 30.77
CA LEU A 12 -28.52 40.78 30.03
C LEU A 12 -29.41 39.61 29.55
N THR A 13 -29.58 39.44 28.25
CA THR A 13 -30.15 38.22 27.65
C THR A 13 -29.01 37.39 27.08
N VAL A 14 -28.76 36.23 27.69
CA VAL A 14 -27.80 35.24 27.22
C VAL A 14 -28.45 34.48 26.06
N ALA A 15 -28.00 34.74 24.84
CA ALA A 15 -28.31 33.91 23.68
C ALA A 15 -27.28 32.79 23.58
N THR A 16 -27.67 31.57 23.96
CA THR A 16 -26.90 30.35 23.72
C THR A 16 -26.96 30.02 22.23
N ALA A 17 -25.94 30.43 21.48
CA ALA A 17 -25.69 29.91 20.14
C ALA A 17 -25.16 28.49 20.25
N GLY A 18 -26.07 27.51 20.27
CA GLY A 18 -25.72 26.12 20.03
C GLY A 18 -25.35 25.95 18.57
N CYS A 19 -24.06 25.78 18.28
CA CYS A 19 -23.61 25.24 17.00
C CYS A 19 -24.11 23.79 16.90
N SER A 20 -25.26 23.61 16.27
CA SER A 20 -25.76 22.30 15.86
C SER A 20 -24.77 21.73 14.86
N LEU A 21 -24.21 20.54 15.16
CA LEU A 21 -23.60 19.69 14.15
C LEU A 21 -24.61 19.48 13.03
N ASP A 22 -24.18 19.67 11.79
CA ASP A 22 -24.86 19.21 10.58
C ASP A 22 -25.01 17.68 10.66
N SER A 23 -26.08 17.23 11.33
CA SER A 23 -26.65 15.92 11.07
C SER A 23 -27.37 16.07 9.74
N ALA A 24 -26.70 15.64 8.66
CA ALA A 24 -27.38 15.42 7.40
C ALA A 24 -28.63 14.57 7.71
N THR A 25 -29.80 15.17 7.52
CA THR A 25 -31.09 14.52 7.71
C THR A 25 -31.10 13.24 6.88
N LYS A 26 -31.07 12.08 7.54
CA LYS A 26 -31.30 10.77 6.92
C LYS A 26 -32.63 10.84 6.17
N SER A 27 -32.60 10.93 4.84
CA SER A 27 -33.82 10.90 4.05
C SER A 27 -34.44 9.52 4.20
N ALA A 28 -35.68 9.45 4.70
CA ALA A 28 -36.41 8.19 4.78
C ALA A 28 -36.42 7.51 3.39
N GLY A 29 -35.99 6.24 3.33
CA GLY A 29 -36.00 5.43 2.11
C GLY A 29 -34.71 5.44 1.26
N THR A 30 -33.57 5.89 1.80
CA THR A 30 -32.25 5.75 1.16
C THR A 30 -31.34 4.88 2.02
N VAL A 31 -30.65 3.92 1.41
CA VAL A 31 -29.63 3.07 2.04
C VAL A 31 -28.30 3.81 2.00
N ASP A 32 -27.73 4.10 3.18
CA ASP A 32 -26.39 4.68 3.28
C ASP A 32 -25.33 3.60 3.10
N VAL A 33 -24.31 3.88 2.29
CA VAL A 33 -23.16 3.01 2.04
C VAL A 33 -21.90 3.78 2.43
N VAL A 34 -21.33 3.49 3.59
CA VAL A 34 -20.12 4.18 4.06
C VAL A 34 -18.89 3.32 3.90
N VAL A 35 -17.95 3.79 3.07
CA VAL A 35 -16.68 3.12 2.77
C VAL A 35 -15.53 3.87 3.42
N GLY A 36 -14.82 3.22 4.34
CA GLY A 36 -13.55 3.68 4.90
C GLY A 36 -12.38 3.19 4.05
N TYR A 37 -11.55 4.12 3.56
CA TYR A 37 -10.38 3.78 2.76
C TYR A 37 -9.18 4.66 3.12
N GLN A 38 -8.02 4.33 2.56
CA GLN A 38 -6.77 5.05 2.80
C GLN A 38 -6.19 5.55 1.48
N SER A 39 -6.38 6.83 1.15
CA SER A 39 -6.09 7.35 -0.20
C SER A 39 -4.62 7.24 -0.63
N LYS A 40 -3.70 7.28 0.33
CA LYS A 40 -2.23 7.22 0.12
C LYS A 40 -1.63 5.83 0.36
N THR A 41 -2.46 4.83 0.69
CA THR A 41 -2.06 3.43 0.84
C THR A 41 -2.31 2.73 -0.49
N ILE A 42 -1.34 2.81 -1.37
CA ILE A 42 -1.47 2.44 -2.80
C ILE A 42 -1.83 0.97 -3.07
N ASN A 43 -1.63 0.07 -2.11
CA ASN A 43 -2.02 -1.33 -2.18
C ASN A 43 -3.52 -1.58 -1.87
N THR A 44 -4.26 -0.58 -1.37
CA THR A 44 -5.72 -0.67 -1.18
C THR A 44 -6.54 -0.04 -2.31
N VAL A 45 -5.88 0.45 -3.38
CA VAL A 45 -6.52 1.32 -4.38
C VAL A 45 -7.73 0.68 -5.07
N THR A 46 -7.74 -0.64 -5.24
CA THR A 46 -8.83 -1.40 -5.89
C THR A 46 -10.10 -1.44 -5.05
N ALA A 47 -10.04 -1.09 -3.76
CA ALA A 47 -11.18 -0.91 -2.86
C ALA A 47 -11.18 0.50 -2.22
N GLY A 48 -10.59 1.47 -2.91
CA GLY A 48 -10.39 2.83 -2.42
C GLY A 48 -10.23 3.81 -3.56
N THR A 49 -9.06 4.45 -3.66
CA THR A 49 -8.80 5.57 -4.58
C THR A 49 -9.17 5.28 -6.04
N LEU A 50 -8.79 4.12 -6.58
CA LEU A 50 -9.06 3.80 -7.99
C LEU A 50 -10.54 3.46 -8.21
N LEU A 51 -11.13 2.63 -7.34
CA LEU A 51 -12.55 2.28 -7.40
C LEU A 51 -13.43 3.55 -7.35
N ARG A 52 -13.12 4.45 -6.42
CA ARG A 52 -13.80 5.75 -6.26
C ARG A 52 -13.60 6.66 -7.47
N ALA A 53 -12.36 6.83 -7.94
CA ALA A 53 -12.07 7.69 -9.10
C ALA A 53 -12.79 7.19 -10.37
N GLN A 54 -12.93 5.88 -10.51
CA GLN A 54 -13.68 5.28 -11.61
C GLN A 54 -15.19 5.39 -11.43
N GLY A 55 -15.72 5.55 -10.20
CA GLY A 55 -17.15 5.58 -9.91
C GLY A 55 -17.85 4.24 -10.16
N TYR A 56 -17.13 3.12 -10.02
CA TYR A 56 -17.66 1.78 -10.31
C TYR A 56 -18.79 1.39 -9.35
N LEU A 57 -18.65 1.69 -8.06
CA LEU A 57 -19.66 1.35 -7.05
C LEU A 57 -20.96 2.13 -7.28
N GLU A 58 -20.86 3.44 -7.50
CA GLU A 58 -22.00 4.31 -7.73
C GLU A 58 -22.80 3.88 -8.95
N ARG A 59 -22.13 3.50 -10.06
CA ARG A 59 -22.79 2.97 -11.25
C ARG A 59 -23.53 1.66 -10.97
N ARG A 60 -22.90 0.72 -10.27
CA ARG A 60 -23.52 -0.57 -9.94
C ARG A 60 -24.73 -0.42 -9.03
N LEU A 61 -24.67 0.49 -8.05
CA LEU A 61 -25.81 0.81 -7.20
C LEU A 61 -26.91 1.54 -7.97
N ALA A 62 -26.58 2.41 -8.92
CA ALA A 62 -27.56 3.04 -9.80
C ALA A 62 -28.32 2.02 -10.66
N ASP A 63 -27.63 0.98 -11.17
CA ASP A 63 -28.27 -0.13 -11.89
C ASP A 63 -29.22 -0.94 -11.00
N ILE A 64 -28.92 -1.07 -9.71
CA ILE A 64 -29.86 -1.65 -8.74
C ILE A 64 -31.06 -0.72 -8.55
N THR A 65 -30.82 0.59 -8.35
CA THR A 65 -31.89 1.60 -8.22
C THR A 65 -32.86 1.56 -9.41
N ILE A 66 -32.37 1.44 -10.64
CA ILE A 66 -33.22 1.35 -11.84
C ILE A 66 -34.13 0.12 -11.79
N ARG A 67 -33.64 -1.01 -11.28
CA ARG A 67 -34.39 -2.28 -11.25
C ARG A 67 -35.35 -2.38 -10.06
N THR A 68 -34.99 -1.84 -8.90
CA THR A 68 -35.72 -2.08 -7.64
C THR A 68 -36.40 -0.83 -7.07
N GLY A 69 -35.98 0.37 -7.50
CA GLY A 69 -36.39 1.64 -6.90
C GLY A 69 -35.66 1.99 -5.60
N THR A 70 -34.80 1.11 -5.05
CA THR A 70 -34.00 1.39 -3.86
C THR A 70 -32.98 2.47 -4.14
N LYS A 71 -32.93 3.52 -3.31
CA LYS A 71 -31.96 4.60 -3.43
C LYS A 71 -30.76 4.33 -2.54
N TYR A 72 -29.56 4.67 -3.02
CA TYR A 72 -28.31 4.52 -2.29
C TYR A 72 -27.58 5.85 -2.16
N ASN A 73 -26.92 6.07 -1.03
CA ASN A 73 -26.06 7.22 -0.78
C ASN A 73 -24.66 6.73 -0.41
N VAL A 74 -23.70 6.89 -1.31
CA VAL A 74 -22.31 6.44 -1.09
C VAL A 74 -21.49 7.55 -0.46
N THR A 75 -20.89 7.25 0.70
CA THR A 75 -19.96 8.15 1.39
C THR A 75 -18.58 7.49 1.49
N TRP A 76 -17.58 8.14 0.92
CA TRP A 76 -16.18 7.74 1.03
C TRP A 76 -15.51 8.53 2.16
N GLN A 77 -14.93 7.84 3.14
CA GLN A 77 -14.21 8.44 4.25
C GLN A 77 -12.73 8.05 4.16
N ASP A 78 -11.88 9.05 4.01
CA ASP A 78 -10.43 8.89 3.85
C ASP A 78 -9.71 8.96 5.20
N TYR A 79 -8.75 8.06 5.41
CA TYR A 79 -7.95 7.95 6.63
C TYR A 79 -6.49 7.64 6.34
N ASP A 80 -5.59 8.09 7.21
CA ASP A 80 -4.15 7.86 7.03
C ASP A 80 -3.73 6.42 7.37
N THR A 81 -4.46 5.74 8.26
CA THR A 81 -4.16 4.38 8.71
C THR A 81 -5.44 3.57 8.93
N GLY A 82 -5.30 2.24 9.08
CA GLY A 82 -6.44 1.37 9.38
C GLY A 82 -7.01 1.53 10.80
N ALA A 83 -6.23 2.07 11.76
CA ALA A 83 -6.69 2.22 13.14
C ALA A 83 -7.91 3.18 13.29
N PRO A 84 -7.92 4.37 12.66
CA PRO A 84 -9.12 5.20 12.56
C PRO A 84 -10.31 4.52 11.90
N ILE A 85 -10.10 3.74 10.82
CA ILE A 85 -11.18 3.00 10.17
C ILE A 85 -11.79 2.00 11.16
N THR A 86 -10.95 1.25 11.87
CA THR A 86 -11.39 0.34 12.93
C THR A 86 -12.19 1.05 14.02
N ALA A 87 -11.74 2.21 14.49
CA ALA A 87 -12.47 2.97 15.50
C ALA A 87 -13.87 3.38 15.01
N GLN A 88 -14.01 3.77 13.74
CA GLN A 88 -15.33 4.11 13.17
C GLN A 88 -16.21 2.88 12.92
N MET A 89 -15.64 1.74 12.53
CA MET A 89 -16.40 0.50 12.38
C MET A 89 -16.91 -0.04 13.72
N VAL A 90 -16.10 0.05 14.78
CA VAL A 90 -16.53 -0.23 16.17
C VAL A 90 -17.69 0.68 16.57
N ALA A 91 -17.68 1.93 16.11
CA ALA A 91 -18.76 2.91 16.32
C ALA A 91 -19.94 2.76 15.34
N GLU A 92 -19.96 1.72 14.51
CA GLU A 92 -21.01 1.45 13.50
C GLU A 92 -21.18 2.59 12.47
N LYS A 93 -20.12 3.39 12.23
CA LYS A 93 -20.11 4.54 11.31
C LYS A 93 -19.53 4.25 9.92
N ILE A 94 -18.84 3.12 9.77
CA ILE A 94 -18.31 2.62 8.50
C ILE A 94 -18.85 1.20 8.31
N ASP A 95 -19.32 0.91 7.10
CA ASP A 95 -19.93 -0.37 6.74
C ASP A 95 -18.92 -1.31 6.07
N ILE A 96 -18.08 -0.72 5.21
CA ILE A 96 -17.04 -1.40 4.43
C ILE A 96 -15.70 -0.70 4.71
N GLY A 97 -14.71 -1.43 5.21
CA GLY A 97 -13.38 -0.91 5.49
C GLY A 97 -12.32 -1.56 4.62
N SER A 98 -11.44 -0.76 4.01
CA SER A 98 -10.26 -1.25 3.28
C SER A 98 -8.98 -0.90 4.05
N MET A 99 -8.21 -1.93 4.44
CA MET A 99 -7.01 -1.76 5.28
C MET A 99 -6.05 -2.95 5.17
N GLY A 100 -4.87 -2.83 5.79
CA GLY A 100 -3.87 -3.91 5.88
C GLY A 100 -4.24 -5.07 6.81
N ASP A 101 -3.57 -6.19 6.63
CA ASP A 101 -3.53 -7.38 7.51
C ASP A 101 -3.62 -7.07 9.01
N TYR A 102 -2.66 -6.33 9.56
CA TYR A 102 -2.64 -6.00 11.00
C TYR A 102 -3.89 -5.24 11.47
N PRO A 103 -4.27 -4.09 10.87
CA PRO A 103 -5.48 -3.41 11.25
C PRO A 103 -6.76 -4.22 10.97
N MET A 104 -6.80 -5.10 9.95
CA MET A 104 -7.94 -6.02 9.74
C MET A 104 -8.11 -7.00 10.89
N LEU A 105 -7.01 -7.59 11.38
CA LEU A 105 -7.05 -8.49 12.54
C LEU A 105 -7.48 -7.75 13.81
N ILE A 106 -6.94 -6.54 14.03
CA ILE A 106 -7.37 -5.68 15.14
C ILE A 106 -8.85 -5.34 15.00
N ASN A 107 -9.33 -5.07 13.78
CA ASN A 107 -10.73 -4.79 13.50
C ASN A 107 -11.63 -5.97 13.88
N GLY A 108 -11.34 -7.18 13.39
CA GLY A 108 -12.09 -8.39 13.77
C GLY A 108 -12.06 -8.61 15.27
N SER A 109 -10.89 -8.49 15.90
CA SER A 109 -10.70 -8.67 17.34
C SER A 109 -11.51 -7.69 18.19
N LYS A 110 -11.54 -6.40 17.82
CA LYS A 110 -12.24 -5.35 18.59
C LYS A 110 -13.75 -5.32 18.31
N THR A 111 -14.22 -5.80 17.16
CA THR A 111 -15.63 -5.75 16.78
C THR A 111 -16.42 -7.01 17.16
N GLN A 112 -15.76 -8.17 17.30
CA GLN A 112 -16.44 -9.47 17.47
C GLN A 112 -17.39 -9.58 18.67
N ALA A 113 -17.20 -8.77 19.72
CA ALA A 113 -18.04 -8.79 20.92
C ALA A 113 -19.38 -8.03 20.75
N ASN A 114 -19.52 -7.21 19.70
CA ASN A 114 -20.75 -6.49 19.37
C ASN A 114 -21.29 -7.00 18.03
N GLU A 115 -22.41 -7.72 18.04
CA GLU A 115 -23.02 -8.31 16.83
C GLU A 115 -23.34 -7.29 15.73
N ARG A 116 -23.59 -6.00 16.05
CA ARG A 116 -23.83 -4.97 15.03
C ARG A 116 -22.55 -4.42 14.39
N ALA A 117 -21.45 -4.46 15.14
CA ALA A 117 -20.15 -3.97 14.68
C ALA A 117 -19.28 -5.09 14.10
N LYS A 118 -19.52 -6.35 14.51
CA LYS A 118 -18.77 -7.54 14.11
C LYS A 118 -18.53 -7.56 12.61
N THR A 119 -17.27 -7.71 12.23
CA THR A 119 -16.85 -7.72 10.84
C THR A 119 -16.41 -9.08 10.35
N GLU A 120 -16.34 -9.20 9.03
CA GLU A 120 -15.77 -10.33 8.30
C GLU A 120 -14.96 -9.82 7.11
N MET A 121 -13.86 -10.49 6.79
CA MET A 121 -13.02 -10.20 5.63
C MET A 121 -13.59 -10.91 4.39
N VAL A 122 -13.82 -10.16 3.31
CA VAL A 122 -14.53 -10.69 2.12
C VAL A 122 -13.71 -10.67 0.83
N SER A 123 -12.60 -9.94 0.79
CA SER A 123 -11.69 -9.93 -0.36
C SER A 123 -10.30 -9.41 0.00
N VAL A 124 -9.32 -9.70 -0.85
CA VAL A 124 -7.99 -9.09 -0.88
C VAL A 124 -8.01 -7.88 -1.82
N THR A 125 -7.22 -6.85 -1.53
CA THR A 125 -7.02 -5.69 -2.43
C THR A 125 -5.71 -5.81 -3.19
N GLY A 126 -4.64 -6.14 -2.47
CA GLY A 126 -3.32 -6.45 -3.01
C GLY A 126 -2.45 -7.12 -1.96
N TYR A 127 -1.44 -7.88 -2.40
CA TYR A 127 -0.53 -8.60 -1.52
C TYR A 127 0.88 -8.69 -2.12
N ASN A 128 1.84 -9.08 -1.29
CA ASN A 128 3.14 -9.57 -1.75
C ASN A 128 3.50 -10.86 -0.98
N PRO A 129 3.85 -11.96 -1.67
CA PRO A 129 4.07 -13.26 -1.03
C PRO A 129 5.29 -13.32 -0.12
N LYS A 130 6.26 -12.41 -0.28
CA LYS A 130 7.48 -12.37 0.54
C LYS A 130 7.48 -11.30 1.61
N GLY A 131 6.49 -10.40 1.60
CA GLY A 131 6.38 -9.33 2.61
C GLY A 131 6.90 -7.96 2.17
N ALA A 132 7.16 -7.77 0.86
CA ALA A 132 7.43 -6.44 0.31
C ALA A 132 6.29 -5.46 0.64
N LEU A 133 6.38 -4.19 0.21
CA LEU A 133 5.35 -3.15 0.47
C LEU A 133 5.33 -2.57 1.89
N ASN A 134 6.20 -3.08 2.77
CA ASN A 134 6.52 -2.49 4.06
C ASN A 134 8.03 -2.33 4.11
N MET A 135 8.53 -1.15 4.50
CA MET A 135 9.96 -0.86 4.44
C MET A 135 10.41 -0.04 5.63
N VAL A 136 11.68 -0.19 5.99
CA VAL A 136 12.39 0.72 6.90
C VAL A 136 13.32 1.60 6.08
N VAL A 137 13.17 2.91 6.22
CA VAL A 137 14.06 3.91 5.61
C VAL A 137 14.75 4.74 6.68
N VAL A 138 15.95 5.21 6.35
CA VAL A 138 16.76 6.09 7.20
C VAL A 138 17.14 7.34 6.43
N ALA A 139 17.66 8.37 7.11
CA ALA A 139 18.18 9.56 6.45
C ALA A 139 19.27 9.21 5.40
N PRO A 140 19.43 9.97 4.31
CA PRO A 140 20.35 9.62 3.22
C PRO A 140 21.80 9.43 3.67
N ASP A 141 22.24 10.25 4.63
CA ASP A 141 23.58 10.27 5.22
C ASP A 141 23.71 9.38 6.47
N SER A 142 22.65 8.68 6.88
CA SER A 142 22.68 7.77 8.04
C SER A 142 23.78 6.70 7.88
N PRO A 143 24.57 6.40 8.92
CA PRO A 143 25.57 5.34 8.85
C PRO A 143 24.96 3.93 8.91
N ALA A 144 23.67 3.80 9.25
CA ALA A 144 22.99 2.52 9.38
C ALA A 144 23.00 1.75 8.06
N LYS A 145 23.35 0.46 8.15
CA LYS A 145 23.40 -0.49 7.03
C LYS A 145 22.39 -1.63 7.18
N SER A 146 21.95 -1.89 8.41
CA SER A 146 21.01 -2.95 8.75
C SER A 146 20.10 -2.56 9.92
N LEU A 147 19.06 -3.34 10.18
CA LEU A 147 18.16 -3.11 11.31
C LEU A 147 18.86 -3.19 12.68
N THR A 148 19.98 -3.93 12.78
CA THR A 148 20.72 -4.03 14.04
C THR A 148 21.39 -2.71 14.43
N ASP A 149 21.68 -1.86 13.45
CA ASP A 149 22.26 -0.53 13.68
C ASP A 149 21.25 0.46 14.26
N LEU A 150 19.96 0.08 14.34
CA LEU A 150 18.92 0.89 14.97
C LEU A 150 18.78 0.60 16.46
N ALA A 151 19.51 -0.35 17.04
CA ALA A 151 19.34 -0.73 18.44
C ALA A 151 19.52 0.46 19.40
N GLY A 152 18.49 0.74 20.22
CA GLY A 152 18.42 1.86 21.16
C GLY A 152 17.96 3.18 20.53
N GLU A 153 17.76 3.23 19.21
CA GLU A 153 17.36 4.45 18.50
C GLU A 153 15.85 4.67 18.49
N LYS A 154 15.45 5.88 18.09
CA LYS A 154 14.04 6.24 17.90
C LYS A 154 13.59 5.89 16.49
N VAL A 155 12.49 5.15 16.39
CA VAL A 155 11.91 4.73 15.12
C VAL A 155 10.45 5.19 15.04
N SER A 156 10.10 5.94 14.00
CA SER A 156 8.71 6.24 13.72
C SER A 156 8.04 5.03 13.08
N ALA A 157 6.86 4.65 13.59
CA ALA A 157 5.97 3.71 12.93
C ALA A 157 4.52 4.01 13.31
N SER A 158 3.57 3.65 12.44
CA SER A 158 2.16 3.57 12.85
C SER A 158 1.93 2.29 13.65
N VAL A 159 1.78 2.38 14.98
CA VAL A 159 1.63 1.19 15.84
C VAL A 159 0.37 0.41 15.45
N GLY A 160 0.52 -0.91 15.32
CA GLY A 160 -0.54 -1.81 14.86
C GLY A 160 -0.78 -1.80 13.34
N SER A 161 0.10 -1.17 12.55
CA SER A 161 0.09 -1.27 11.08
C SER A 161 0.98 -2.40 10.57
N ALA A 162 0.83 -2.75 9.28
CA ALA A 162 1.71 -3.67 8.57
C ALA A 162 3.20 -3.27 8.65
N GLY A 163 3.51 -1.97 8.54
CA GLY A 163 4.88 -1.46 8.69
C GLY A 163 5.46 -1.65 10.11
N HIS A 164 4.62 -1.55 11.14
CA HIS A 164 5.03 -1.85 12.51
C HIS A 164 5.19 -3.35 12.75
N GLY A 165 4.26 -4.17 12.24
CA GLY A 165 4.36 -5.63 12.30
C GLY A 165 5.64 -6.16 11.64
N MET A 166 5.92 -5.70 10.43
CA MET A 166 7.16 -6.02 9.70
C MET A 166 8.40 -5.64 10.51
N LEU A 167 8.45 -4.42 11.07
CA LEU A 167 9.60 -3.98 11.87
C LEU A 167 9.88 -4.94 13.03
N VAL A 168 8.86 -5.28 13.81
CA VAL A 168 9.08 -6.11 15.00
C VAL A 168 9.42 -7.56 14.62
N GLN A 169 8.77 -8.12 13.61
CA GLN A 169 9.14 -9.45 13.11
C GLN A 169 10.59 -9.49 12.60
N ALA A 170 11.02 -8.44 11.89
CA ALA A 170 12.37 -8.36 11.33
C ALA A 170 13.43 -8.22 12.42
N LEU A 171 13.16 -7.42 13.46
CA LEU A 171 14.03 -7.31 14.64
C LEU A 171 14.10 -8.61 15.42
N ALA A 172 12.98 -9.28 15.64
CA ALA A 172 12.95 -10.57 16.31
C ALA A 172 13.78 -11.63 15.57
N LYS A 173 13.69 -11.67 14.23
CA LYS A 173 14.53 -12.53 13.36
C LYS A 173 16.02 -12.18 13.46
N ALA A 174 16.34 -10.91 13.71
CA ALA A 174 17.70 -10.43 13.96
C ALA A 174 18.17 -10.61 15.43
N GLY A 175 17.34 -11.21 16.30
CA GLY A 175 17.67 -11.43 17.71
C GLY A 175 17.53 -10.19 18.60
N ILE A 176 16.85 -9.15 18.13
CA ILE A 176 16.58 -7.91 18.88
C ILE A 176 15.13 -7.94 19.38
N ASP A 177 14.95 -7.86 20.70
CA ASP A 177 13.62 -7.62 21.28
C ASP A 177 13.19 -6.19 20.97
N ALA A 178 12.19 -6.00 20.13
CA ALA A 178 11.73 -4.67 19.74
C ALA A 178 11.21 -3.83 20.93
N LYS A 179 10.72 -4.45 22.01
CA LYS A 179 10.24 -3.72 23.19
C LYS A 179 11.36 -3.14 24.04
N ALA A 180 12.51 -3.80 24.06
CA ALA A 180 13.68 -3.38 24.82
C ALA A 180 14.75 -2.73 23.94
N GLY A 181 14.69 -2.97 22.64
CA GLY A 181 15.72 -2.66 21.66
C GLY A 181 15.46 -1.41 20.83
N LEU A 182 14.29 -0.78 20.89
CA LEU A 182 13.95 0.46 20.18
C LEU A 182 12.98 1.35 20.98
N GLU A 183 13.04 2.67 20.76
CA GLU A 183 11.96 3.59 21.13
C GLU A 183 11.05 3.83 19.91
N VAL A 184 9.92 3.10 19.84
CA VAL A 184 8.94 3.26 18.75
C VAL A 184 8.01 4.44 19.03
N LEU A 185 8.07 5.47 18.19
CA LEU A 185 7.15 6.59 18.23
C LEU A 185 5.92 6.27 17.37
N ASN A 186 4.75 6.19 18.02
CA ASN A 186 3.48 5.98 17.32
C ASN A 186 3.09 7.23 16.53
N GLN A 187 3.40 7.23 15.24
CA GLN A 187 3.18 8.38 14.36
C GLN A 187 2.44 7.96 13.09
N GLN A 188 1.55 8.85 12.63
CA GLN A 188 0.99 8.74 11.29
C GLN A 188 2.10 8.90 10.25
N PRO A 189 1.92 8.35 9.03
CA PRO A 189 2.99 8.31 8.04
C PRO A 189 3.61 9.68 7.71
N GLN A 190 2.77 10.72 7.53
CA GLN A 190 3.15 12.10 7.24
C GLN A 190 4.02 12.69 8.36
N VAL A 191 3.62 12.44 9.60
CA VAL A 191 4.31 12.92 10.80
C VAL A 191 5.66 12.21 10.90
N GLY A 192 5.67 10.89 10.71
CA GLY A 192 6.90 10.09 10.70
C GLY A 192 7.91 10.51 9.63
N ALA A 193 7.44 10.80 8.41
CA ALA A 193 8.26 11.36 7.34
C ALA A 193 8.92 12.68 7.77
N SER A 194 8.13 13.60 8.35
CA SER A 194 8.64 14.89 8.84
C SER A 194 9.61 14.72 10.03
N SER A 195 9.36 13.76 10.92
CA SER A 195 10.24 13.42 12.03
C SER A 195 11.59 12.89 11.54
N LEU A 196 11.59 12.06 10.49
CA LEU A 196 12.83 11.55 9.89
C LEU A 196 13.63 12.69 9.23
N GLU A 197 12.96 13.54 8.44
CA GLU A 197 13.58 14.70 7.78
C GLU A 197 14.19 15.70 8.78
N SER A 198 13.58 15.85 9.96
CA SER A 198 14.07 16.72 11.03
C SER A 198 14.98 16.01 12.05
N ALA A 199 15.39 14.77 11.77
CA ALA A 199 16.24 13.94 12.63
C ALA A 199 15.69 13.72 14.07
N GLN A 200 14.37 13.85 14.27
CA GLN A 200 13.71 13.49 15.53
C GLN A 200 13.64 11.97 15.74
N VAL A 201 13.66 11.20 14.65
CA VAL A 201 13.79 9.74 14.62
C VAL A 201 14.91 9.36 13.65
N GLN A 202 15.56 8.22 13.91
CA GLN A 202 16.65 7.70 13.08
C GLN A 202 16.13 6.86 11.91
N ALA A 203 14.93 6.30 12.04
CA ALA A 203 14.29 5.53 10.98
C ALA A 203 12.77 5.74 10.94
N LEU A 204 12.20 5.49 9.77
CA LEU A 204 10.76 5.38 9.54
C LEU A 204 10.48 3.95 9.06
N SER A 205 9.65 3.20 9.81
CA SER A 205 9.08 1.94 9.34
C SER A 205 7.62 2.13 8.95
N GLN A 206 7.32 1.96 7.67
CA GLN A 206 5.97 2.25 7.15
C GLN A 206 5.59 1.38 5.95
N PHE A 207 4.28 1.26 5.73
CA PHE A 207 3.72 0.74 4.49
C PHE A 207 3.87 1.73 3.33
N VAL A 208 3.86 1.21 2.10
CA VAL A 208 3.92 2.00 0.87
C VAL A 208 2.69 2.90 0.68
N ALA A 209 2.80 4.10 0.12
CA ALA A 209 3.93 4.60 -0.69
C ALA A 209 5.04 5.34 0.07
N TRP A 210 4.89 5.56 1.39
CA TRP A 210 5.72 6.53 2.13
C TRP A 210 7.24 6.30 2.05
N PRO A 211 7.77 5.09 2.28
CA PRO A 211 9.20 4.84 2.14
C PRO A 211 9.72 5.12 0.73
N GLY A 212 9.04 4.61 -0.30
CA GLY A 212 9.40 4.84 -1.70
C GLY A 212 9.31 6.31 -2.11
N LEU A 213 8.33 7.05 -1.59
CA LEU A 213 8.21 8.50 -1.81
C LEU A 213 9.43 9.25 -1.27
N LEU A 214 9.82 8.98 -0.03
CA LEU A 214 10.97 9.66 0.58
C LEU A 214 12.28 9.33 -0.13
N VAL A 215 12.45 8.08 -0.55
CA VAL A 215 13.63 7.67 -1.33
C VAL A 215 13.63 8.34 -2.71
N GLN A 216 12.49 8.39 -3.39
CA GLN A 216 12.36 9.06 -4.69
C GLN A 216 12.71 10.54 -4.60
N GLN A 217 12.26 11.22 -3.54
CA GLN A 217 12.56 12.63 -3.27
C GLN A 217 14.00 12.89 -2.79
N GLY A 218 14.81 11.84 -2.60
CA GLY A 218 16.18 11.95 -2.08
C GLY A 218 16.24 12.33 -0.59
N LYS A 219 15.13 12.16 0.14
CA LYS A 219 14.99 12.49 1.56
C LYS A 219 15.26 11.31 2.49
N ALA A 220 15.37 10.11 1.94
CA ALA A 220 15.72 8.91 2.68
C ALA A 220 16.45 7.91 1.78
N LYS A 221 16.99 6.86 2.39
CA LYS A 221 17.46 5.65 1.70
C LYS A 221 16.84 4.41 2.33
N LEU A 222 16.68 3.37 1.53
CA LEU A 222 16.13 2.08 1.97
C LEU A 222 17.15 1.34 2.84
N LEU A 223 16.76 1.04 4.07
CA LEU A 223 17.55 0.24 5.01
C LEU A 223 17.11 -1.23 4.94
N TYR A 224 15.80 -1.47 4.86
CA TYR A 224 15.20 -2.79 4.91
C TYR A 224 13.94 -2.86 4.04
N ASP A 225 13.88 -3.87 3.17
CA ASP A 225 12.67 -4.25 2.44
C ASP A 225 12.02 -5.44 3.16
N GLY A 226 10.73 -5.33 3.46
CA GLY A 226 9.97 -6.40 4.11
C GLY A 226 10.02 -7.73 3.38
N ALA A 227 10.35 -7.76 2.08
CA ALA A 227 10.58 -9.01 1.34
C ALA A 227 11.68 -9.89 1.94
N GLU A 228 12.63 -9.33 2.70
CA GLU A 228 13.68 -10.07 3.41
C GLU A 228 13.13 -10.93 4.57
N LEU A 229 11.91 -10.65 5.05
CA LEU A 229 11.23 -11.55 6.00
C LEU A 229 10.89 -12.89 5.36
N ASN A 230 10.58 -12.89 4.06
CA ASN A 230 9.97 -14.02 3.34
C ASN A 230 8.67 -14.48 4.01
N TYR A 231 7.82 -13.51 4.34
CA TYR A 231 6.55 -13.68 5.03
C TYR A 231 5.47 -12.85 4.33
N PRO A 232 4.34 -13.41 3.90
CA PRO A 232 3.35 -12.66 3.13
C PRO A 232 2.83 -11.43 3.87
N THR A 233 2.59 -10.34 3.14
CA THR A 233 1.74 -9.23 3.60
C THR A 233 0.58 -9.07 2.64
N LEU A 234 -0.57 -8.63 3.17
CA LEU A 234 -1.80 -8.47 2.41
C LEU A 234 -2.60 -7.28 2.93
N HIS A 235 -3.44 -6.74 2.04
CA HIS A 235 -4.47 -5.78 2.38
C HIS A 235 -5.80 -6.31 1.87
N GLY A 236 -6.90 -5.91 2.49
CA GLY A 236 -8.20 -6.49 2.18
C GLY A 236 -9.37 -5.60 2.55
N VAL A 237 -10.55 -6.18 2.40
CA VAL A 237 -11.83 -5.54 2.67
C VAL A 237 -12.52 -6.30 3.78
N VAL A 238 -12.92 -5.56 4.81
CA VAL A 238 -13.78 -6.03 5.88
C VAL A 238 -15.15 -5.37 5.79
N VAL A 239 -16.21 -6.11 6.08
CA VAL A 239 -17.58 -5.60 6.09
C VAL A 239 -18.24 -5.89 7.43
N ARG A 240 -19.10 -4.99 7.92
CA ARG A 240 -19.93 -5.30 9.10
C ARG A 240 -20.94 -6.39 8.72
N ARG A 241 -20.93 -7.51 9.43
CA ARG A 241 -21.76 -8.68 9.15
C ARG A 241 -23.26 -8.37 9.18
N ALA A 242 -23.70 -7.57 10.16
CA ALA A 242 -25.10 -7.12 10.23
C ALA A 242 -25.51 -6.32 8.99
N TYR A 243 -24.64 -5.43 8.52
CA TYR A 243 -24.88 -4.65 7.29
C TYR A 243 -24.92 -5.54 6.05
N ALA A 244 -23.97 -6.48 5.93
CA ALA A 244 -23.92 -7.43 4.82
C ALA A 244 -25.17 -8.32 4.76
N ALA A 245 -25.75 -8.66 5.92
CA ALA A 245 -26.99 -9.43 6.00
C ALA A 245 -28.23 -8.60 5.59
N ASP A 246 -28.28 -7.32 5.97
CA ASP A 246 -29.39 -6.42 5.64
C ASP A 246 -29.33 -5.90 4.20
N HIS A 247 -28.12 -5.76 3.64
CA HIS A 247 -27.83 -5.20 2.33
C HIS A 247 -26.88 -6.07 1.49
N PRO A 248 -27.20 -7.35 1.24
CA PRO A 248 -26.33 -8.25 0.48
C PRO A 248 -26.09 -7.75 -0.95
N GLU A 249 -27.03 -7.00 -1.53
CA GLU A 249 -26.89 -6.40 -2.85
C GLU A 249 -25.82 -5.30 -2.91
N VAL A 250 -25.58 -4.60 -1.79
CA VAL A 250 -24.51 -3.60 -1.71
C VAL A 250 -23.15 -4.28 -1.65
N VAL A 251 -23.04 -5.40 -0.91
CA VAL A 251 -21.80 -6.18 -0.84
C VAL A 251 -21.46 -6.79 -2.21
N ASP A 252 -22.44 -7.35 -2.91
CA ASP A 252 -22.24 -7.82 -4.28
C ASP A 252 -21.82 -6.66 -5.21
N ALA A 253 -22.53 -5.53 -5.19
CA ALA A 253 -22.18 -4.36 -6.00
C ALA A 253 -20.75 -3.85 -5.71
N PHE A 254 -20.31 -3.87 -4.45
CA PHE A 254 -18.97 -3.48 -4.04
C PHE A 254 -17.91 -4.45 -4.54
N LEU A 255 -18.09 -5.76 -4.33
CA LEU A 255 -17.13 -6.77 -4.78
C LEU A 255 -17.01 -6.79 -6.30
N GLN A 256 -18.12 -6.59 -7.00
CA GLN A 256 -18.12 -6.41 -8.44
C GLN A 256 -17.38 -5.11 -8.85
N ALA A 257 -17.58 -3.99 -8.15
CA ALA A 257 -16.83 -2.76 -8.42
C ALA A 257 -15.32 -2.92 -8.18
N GLN A 258 -14.94 -3.66 -7.14
CA GLN A 258 -13.54 -3.98 -6.83
C GLN A 258 -12.91 -4.85 -7.92
N LEU A 259 -13.62 -5.85 -8.43
CA LEU A 259 -13.16 -6.67 -9.55
C LEU A 259 -12.96 -5.81 -10.81
N ASP A 260 -13.86 -4.87 -11.12
CA ASP A 260 -13.66 -3.93 -12.24
C ASP A 260 -12.40 -3.08 -12.06
N ALA A 261 -12.19 -2.54 -10.86
CA ALA A 261 -11.00 -1.75 -10.54
C ALA A 261 -9.71 -2.59 -10.64
N THR A 262 -9.76 -3.85 -10.21
CA THR A 262 -8.65 -4.80 -10.27
C THR A 262 -8.31 -5.15 -11.72
N ASP A 263 -9.32 -5.45 -12.55
CA ASP A 263 -9.15 -5.72 -13.98
C ASP A 263 -8.57 -4.49 -14.71
N PHE A 264 -9.09 -3.30 -14.43
CA PHE A 264 -8.58 -2.04 -14.99
C PHE A 264 -7.12 -1.79 -14.60
N LEU A 265 -6.76 -1.99 -13.33
CA LEU A 265 -5.39 -1.83 -12.86
C LEU A 265 -4.44 -2.81 -13.55
N ASN A 266 -4.79 -4.09 -13.59
CA ASN A 266 -3.93 -5.12 -14.16
C ASN A 266 -3.72 -4.95 -15.67
N THR A 267 -4.76 -4.49 -16.40
CA THR A 267 -4.72 -4.33 -17.87
C THR A 267 -4.21 -2.96 -18.32
N LYS A 268 -4.38 -1.92 -17.50
CA LYS A 268 -3.98 -0.53 -17.81
C LYS A 268 -3.25 0.12 -16.63
N PRO A 269 -2.13 -0.46 -16.16
CA PRO A 269 -1.50 -0.04 -14.91
C PRO A 269 -1.00 1.41 -14.93
N LEU A 270 -0.53 1.91 -16.08
CA LEU A 270 -0.04 3.29 -16.19
C LEU A 270 -1.19 4.32 -16.11
N GLU A 271 -2.32 4.02 -16.74
CA GLU A 271 -3.54 4.84 -16.67
C GLU A 271 -4.13 4.79 -15.25
N ALA A 272 -4.18 3.61 -14.64
CA ALA A 272 -4.59 3.44 -13.25
C ALA A 272 -3.71 4.23 -12.28
N ALA A 273 -2.38 4.19 -12.46
CA ALA A 273 -1.44 4.96 -11.65
C ALA A 273 -1.65 6.47 -11.79
N ARG A 274 -2.01 6.97 -12.99
CA ARG A 274 -2.38 8.39 -13.21
C ARG A 274 -3.59 8.78 -12.37
N LEU A 275 -4.67 8.01 -12.44
CA LEU A 275 -5.91 8.30 -11.70
C LEU A 275 -5.69 8.22 -10.18
N VAL A 276 -4.91 7.24 -9.72
CA VAL A 276 -4.54 7.12 -8.30
C VAL A 276 -3.67 8.29 -7.86
N ALA A 277 -2.71 8.73 -8.67
CA ALA A 277 -1.88 9.91 -8.39
C ALA A 277 -2.72 11.18 -8.24
N GLU A 278 -3.66 11.41 -9.17
CA GLU A 278 -4.60 12.53 -9.12
C GLU A 278 -5.48 12.50 -7.85
N GLY A 279 -5.98 11.32 -7.46
CA GLY A 279 -6.84 11.16 -6.30
C GLY A 279 -6.12 11.18 -4.94
N SER A 280 -4.83 10.83 -4.90
CA SER A 280 -4.04 10.72 -3.66
C SER A 280 -3.09 11.90 -3.42
N GLY A 281 -2.76 12.65 -4.47
CA GLY A 281 -1.72 13.67 -4.46
C GLY A 281 -0.30 13.11 -4.44
N LEU A 282 -0.11 11.80 -4.61
CA LEU A 282 1.21 11.19 -4.73
C LEU A 282 1.77 11.36 -6.15
N PRO A 283 3.10 11.45 -6.34
CA PRO A 283 3.70 11.42 -7.66
C PRO A 283 3.37 10.11 -8.39
N GLN A 284 2.99 10.21 -9.67
CA GLN A 284 2.58 9.05 -10.46
C GLN A 284 3.67 7.99 -10.57
N GLU A 285 4.93 8.38 -10.64
CA GLU A 285 6.07 7.47 -10.65
C GLU A 285 6.24 6.67 -9.34
N VAL A 286 5.84 7.26 -8.21
CA VAL A 286 5.81 6.55 -6.93
C VAL A 286 4.62 5.59 -6.88
N VAL A 287 3.45 6.00 -7.40
CA VAL A 287 2.30 5.08 -7.50
C VAL A 287 2.61 3.92 -8.44
N TYR A 288 3.18 4.20 -9.61
CA TYR A 288 3.49 3.22 -10.65
C TYR A 288 4.63 2.27 -10.26
N LEU A 289 5.52 2.65 -9.34
CA LEU A 289 6.51 1.73 -8.74
C LEU A 289 5.85 0.44 -8.22
N TYR A 290 4.64 0.58 -7.66
CA TYR A 290 3.96 -0.51 -6.97
C TYR A 290 2.65 -0.95 -7.66
N ASN A 291 1.99 -0.07 -8.40
CA ASN A 291 0.79 -0.40 -9.19
C ASN A 291 1.11 -0.78 -10.64
N GLY A 292 2.37 -0.62 -11.04
CA GLY A 292 2.91 -1.08 -12.30
C GLY A 292 3.28 -2.56 -12.31
N PRO A 293 3.68 -3.08 -13.48
CA PRO A 293 4.01 -4.50 -13.63
C PRO A 293 5.12 -4.98 -12.69
N GLY A 294 4.95 -6.12 -12.04
CA GLY A 294 5.93 -6.67 -11.09
C GLY A 294 5.97 -5.97 -9.73
N GLY A 295 5.08 -5.00 -9.48
CA GLY A 295 4.87 -4.39 -8.17
C GLY A 295 4.00 -5.26 -7.24
N THR A 296 2.99 -4.66 -6.63
CA THR A 296 1.97 -5.34 -5.83
C THR A 296 1.19 -6.34 -6.68
N SER A 297 0.88 -7.52 -6.13
CA SER A 297 -0.04 -8.45 -6.78
C SER A 297 -1.48 -8.05 -6.47
N PHE A 298 -2.18 -7.44 -7.43
CA PHE A 298 -3.60 -7.09 -7.32
C PHE A 298 -4.47 -8.27 -7.76
N ASP A 299 -4.90 -9.05 -6.77
CA ASP A 299 -5.75 -10.23 -6.90
C ASP A 299 -6.69 -10.25 -5.69
N THR A 300 -7.99 -10.43 -5.93
CA THR A 300 -9.00 -10.34 -4.88
C THR A 300 -9.17 -11.61 -4.05
N THR A 301 -8.61 -12.74 -4.50
CA THR A 301 -8.85 -14.06 -3.90
C THR A 301 -8.24 -14.22 -2.51
N LEU A 302 -8.96 -14.92 -1.64
CA LEU A 302 -8.58 -15.18 -0.25
C LEU A 302 -7.68 -16.42 -0.18
N LYS A 303 -6.46 -16.31 -0.71
CA LYS A 303 -5.53 -17.43 -0.86
C LYS A 303 -5.19 -18.09 0.48
N PRO A 304 -5.07 -19.43 0.57
CA PRO A 304 -4.72 -20.11 1.82
C PRO A 304 -3.43 -19.60 2.46
N SER A 305 -2.40 -19.30 1.66
CA SER A 305 -1.13 -18.75 2.14
C SER A 305 -1.29 -17.39 2.83
N LEU A 306 -2.24 -16.56 2.39
CA LEU A 306 -2.53 -15.27 3.01
C LEU A 306 -3.34 -15.44 4.29
N VAL A 307 -4.29 -16.39 4.32
CA VAL A 307 -5.02 -16.75 5.54
C VAL A 307 -4.08 -17.32 6.61
N ASP A 308 -3.09 -18.11 6.20
CA ASP A 308 -2.07 -18.65 7.11
C ASP A 308 -1.12 -17.56 7.63
N ALA A 309 -0.80 -16.56 6.81
CA ALA A 309 -0.11 -15.36 7.29
C ALA A 309 -0.95 -14.63 8.36
N LEU A 310 -2.24 -14.37 8.11
CA LEU A 310 -3.11 -13.75 9.12
C LEU A 310 -3.14 -14.53 10.46
N LYS A 311 -3.10 -15.87 10.43
CA LYS A 311 -2.98 -16.69 11.65
C LYS A 311 -1.64 -16.48 12.35
N GLY A 312 -0.55 -16.39 11.59
CA GLY A 312 0.79 -16.17 12.12
C GLY A 312 1.01 -14.76 12.70
N ASP A 313 0.25 -13.77 12.27
CA ASP A 313 0.29 -12.41 12.82
C ASP A 313 -0.38 -12.28 14.20
N VAL A 314 -1.35 -13.14 14.53
CA VAL A 314 -2.13 -13.08 15.79
C VAL A 314 -1.25 -13.17 17.06
N PRO A 315 -0.31 -14.14 17.21
CA PRO A 315 0.57 -14.20 18.36
C PRO A 315 1.35 -12.90 18.60
N TYR A 316 1.78 -12.24 17.52
CA TYR A 316 2.48 -10.98 17.64
C TYR A 316 1.53 -9.85 18.10
N LEU A 317 0.33 -9.74 17.54
CA LEU A 317 -0.64 -8.74 17.96
C LEU A 317 -0.98 -8.85 19.46
N LYS A 318 -1.09 -10.08 19.98
CA LYS A 318 -1.21 -10.34 21.43
C LYS A 318 -0.01 -9.88 22.25
N SER A 319 1.18 -9.85 21.64
CA SER A 319 2.41 -9.44 22.32
C SER A 319 2.50 -7.91 22.48
N ILE A 320 1.95 -7.12 21.55
CA ILE A 320 2.13 -5.66 21.53
C ILE A 320 0.94 -4.85 22.08
N ASP A 321 -0.26 -5.43 22.15
CA ASP A 321 -1.45 -4.79 22.73
C ASP A 321 -2.39 -5.85 23.36
N ASN A 322 -3.43 -5.40 24.08
CA ASN A 322 -4.54 -6.24 24.54
C ASN A 322 -5.43 -6.65 23.35
N PHE A 323 -4.92 -7.61 22.57
CA PHE A 323 -5.61 -8.25 21.45
C PHE A 323 -6.40 -9.46 21.96
N ALA A 324 -7.73 -9.41 21.81
CA ALA A 324 -8.58 -10.56 22.10
C ALA A 324 -8.44 -11.61 20.98
N ASP A 325 -8.43 -12.89 21.34
CA ASP A 325 -8.38 -14.00 20.40
C ASP A 325 -9.41 -13.84 19.28
N LEU A 326 -8.99 -14.10 18.05
CA LEU A 326 -9.83 -14.03 16.85
C LEU A 326 -9.74 -15.36 16.10
N ASP A 327 -10.88 -15.97 15.82
CA ASP A 327 -10.97 -17.12 14.91
C ASP A 327 -10.76 -16.65 13.47
N VAL A 328 -9.52 -16.67 12.99
CA VAL A 328 -9.16 -16.20 11.64
C VAL A 328 -9.91 -16.98 10.54
N PRO A 329 -10.01 -18.33 10.57
CA PRO A 329 -10.87 -19.06 9.63
C PRO A 329 -12.33 -18.59 9.62
N GLY A 330 -12.93 -18.34 10.79
CA GLY A 330 -14.30 -17.83 10.88
C GLY A 330 -14.45 -16.36 10.47
N PHE A 331 -13.37 -15.58 10.54
CA PHE A 331 -13.33 -14.18 10.12
C PHE A 331 -13.23 -14.01 8.60
N VAL A 332 -12.60 -14.96 7.90
CA VAL A 332 -12.41 -14.93 6.44
C VAL A 332 -13.60 -15.60 5.75
N GLN A 333 -14.34 -14.86 4.93
CA GLN A 333 -15.57 -15.31 4.27
C GLN A 333 -15.50 -15.12 2.76
N ASP A 334 -15.22 -16.20 2.01
CA ASP A 334 -15.03 -16.14 0.55
C ASP A 334 -16.30 -16.34 -0.28
N ALA A 335 -17.41 -16.77 0.34
CA ALA A 335 -18.67 -17.03 -0.35
C ALA A 335 -19.21 -15.83 -1.16
N PRO A 336 -19.21 -14.57 -0.63
CA PRO A 336 -19.63 -13.41 -1.40
C PRO A 336 -18.78 -13.18 -2.66
N LEU A 337 -17.46 -13.35 -2.55
CA LEU A 337 -16.54 -13.17 -3.68
C LEU A 337 -16.69 -14.27 -4.72
N ARG A 338 -16.88 -15.52 -4.28
CA ARG A 338 -17.19 -16.65 -5.18
C ARG A 338 -18.46 -16.41 -5.99
N ALA A 339 -19.50 -15.87 -5.36
CA ALA A 339 -20.73 -15.50 -6.05
C ALA A 339 -20.47 -14.41 -7.09
N ALA A 340 -19.64 -13.40 -6.76
CA ALA A 340 -19.28 -12.34 -7.69
C ALA A 340 -18.50 -12.87 -8.92
N PHE A 341 -17.57 -13.80 -8.72
CA PHE A 341 -16.86 -14.51 -9.81
C PHE A 341 -17.83 -15.31 -10.68
N ALA A 342 -18.72 -16.10 -10.06
CA ALA A 342 -19.70 -16.91 -10.78
C ALA A 342 -20.62 -16.04 -11.64
N ALA A 343 -21.06 -14.89 -11.14
CA ALA A 343 -21.87 -13.92 -11.90
C ALA A 343 -21.13 -13.33 -13.12
N ARG A 344 -19.79 -13.32 -13.12
CA ARG A 344 -18.95 -12.95 -14.28
C ARG A 344 -18.60 -14.12 -15.20
N GLY A 345 -19.02 -15.34 -14.86
CA GLY A 345 -18.56 -16.56 -15.54
C GLY A 345 -17.07 -16.83 -15.34
N GLN A 346 -16.47 -16.31 -14.27
CA GLN A 346 -15.06 -16.51 -13.92
C GLN A 346 -14.89 -17.68 -12.95
N ASP A 347 -13.75 -18.38 -13.06
CA ASP A 347 -13.41 -19.51 -12.20
C ASP A 347 -12.59 -19.06 -10.99
N TYR A 348 -13.24 -19.03 -9.82
CA TYR A 348 -12.60 -18.64 -8.56
C TYR A 348 -11.50 -19.62 -8.15
N GLU A 349 -11.68 -20.93 -8.33
CA GLU A 349 -10.68 -21.93 -7.92
C GLU A 349 -9.40 -21.81 -8.76
N LYS A 350 -9.55 -21.55 -10.06
CA LYS A 350 -8.42 -21.26 -10.93
C LYS A 350 -7.66 -19.99 -10.50
N ALA A 351 -8.38 -18.91 -10.14
CA ALA A 351 -7.76 -17.69 -9.66
C ALA A 351 -7.07 -17.89 -8.30
N LEU A 352 -7.72 -18.62 -7.39
CA LEU A 352 -7.20 -18.96 -6.06
C LEU A 352 -5.88 -19.74 -6.14
N ALA A 353 -5.76 -20.68 -7.08
CA ALA A 353 -4.58 -21.51 -7.28
C ALA A 353 -3.38 -20.76 -7.91
N SER A 354 -3.62 -19.64 -8.59
CA SER A 354 -2.55 -18.84 -9.20
C SER A 354 -1.81 -18.02 -8.14
N ASN A 355 -0.47 -18.06 -8.19
CA ASN A 355 0.39 -17.20 -7.35
C ASN A 355 1.23 -16.22 -8.20
N ALA A 356 1.05 -16.23 -9.52
CA ALA A 356 1.74 -15.31 -10.41
C ALA A 356 1.18 -13.89 -10.22
N ASN A 357 2.06 -12.87 -10.30
CA ASN A 357 1.59 -11.49 -10.36
C ASN A 357 0.79 -11.30 -11.67
N PRO A 358 -0.49 -10.86 -11.62
CA PRO A 358 -1.32 -10.70 -12.81
C PRO A 358 -0.80 -9.63 -13.78
N SER A 359 -0.01 -8.67 -13.29
CA SER A 359 0.63 -7.63 -14.09
C SER A 359 2.12 -7.89 -14.18
N ALA A 360 2.56 -8.62 -15.20
CA ALA A 360 3.98 -8.87 -15.48
C ALA A 360 4.48 -7.98 -16.62
N LEU A 361 5.69 -7.45 -16.49
CA LEU A 361 6.31 -6.68 -17.57
C LEU A 361 6.62 -7.62 -18.74
N SER A 362 6.23 -7.23 -19.94
CA SER A 362 6.42 -8.03 -21.15
C SER A 362 6.64 -7.15 -22.37
N GLY A 363 7.05 -7.75 -23.49
CA GLY A 363 7.24 -7.07 -24.77
C GLY A 363 8.62 -7.32 -25.36
N ALA A 364 9.11 -6.34 -26.12
CA ALA A 364 10.43 -6.36 -26.73
C ALA A 364 11.25 -5.17 -26.23
N ASP A 365 12.52 -5.44 -25.92
CA ASP A 365 13.50 -4.43 -25.59
C ASP A 365 13.98 -3.73 -26.88
N PRO A 366 13.72 -2.43 -27.06
CA PRO A 366 14.06 -1.75 -28.31
C PRO A 366 15.56 -1.46 -28.44
N VAL A 367 16.34 -1.56 -27.36
CA VAL A 367 17.77 -1.22 -27.34
C VAL A 367 18.64 -2.47 -27.44
N CYS A 368 18.27 -3.53 -26.73
CA CYS A 368 18.97 -4.83 -26.80
C CYS A 368 18.38 -5.80 -27.82
N HIS A 369 17.20 -5.51 -28.39
CA HIS A 369 16.51 -6.37 -29.36
C HIS A 369 16.21 -7.78 -28.83
N SER A 370 15.90 -7.88 -27.54
CA SER A 370 15.58 -9.13 -26.84
C SER A 370 14.14 -9.15 -26.36
N ALA A 371 13.59 -10.35 -26.17
CA ALA A 371 12.29 -10.50 -25.52
C ALA A 371 12.38 -10.10 -24.03
N VAL A 372 11.31 -9.49 -23.51
CA VAL A 372 11.13 -9.23 -22.09
C VAL A 372 10.18 -10.30 -21.55
N ASP A 373 10.75 -11.41 -21.09
CA ASP A 373 10.01 -12.60 -20.63
C ASP A 373 10.44 -13.09 -19.23
N ASN A 374 11.48 -12.47 -18.65
CA ASN A 374 11.97 -12.77 -17.31
C ASN A 374 11.76 -11.59 -16.34
N SER A 375 10.75 -11.69 -15.49
CA SER A 375 10.43 -10.66 -14.49
C SER A 375 11.54 -10.41 -13.47
N ALA A 376 12.45 -11.37 -13.25
CA ALA A 376 13.56 -11.22 -12.31
C ALA A 376 14.65 -10.27 -12.81
N THR A 377 14.74 -10.03 -14.12
CA THR A 377 15.77 -9.17 -14.74
C THR A 377 15.19 -7.98 -15.49
N ALA A 378 13.89 -8.00 -15.78
CA ALA A 378 13.25 -6.96 -16.55
C ALA A 378 13.31 -5.59 -15.84
N GLY A 379 13.46 -4.54 -16.63
CA GLY A 379 13.43 -3.15 -16.20
C GLY A 379 12.48 -2.34 -17.07
N GLU A 380 12.15 -1.13 -16.64
CA GLU A 380 11.20 -0.27 -17.35
C GLU A 380 11.66 1.18 -17.31
N LEU A 381 11.74 1.81 -18.48
CA LEU A 381 12.11 3.21 -18.65
C LEU A 381 10.88 4.07 -18.92
N TRP A 382 10.78 5.19 -18.22
CA TRP A 382 9.75 6.18 -18.44
C TRP A 382 10.37 7.56 -18.68
N LEU A 383 10.08 8.12 -19.85
CA LEU A 383 10.57 9.43 -20.27
C LEU A 383 9.59 10.54 -19.89
N ASP A 384 10.12 11.72 -19.59
CA ASP A 384 9.32 12.90 -19.30
C ASP A 384 8.50 13.31 -20.54
N GLY A 385 7.24 13.67 -20.32
CA GLY A 385 6.27 13.95 -21.39
C GLY A 385 5.76 12.73 -22.18
N SER A 386 6.15 11.50 -21.81
CA SER A 386 5.64 10.27 -22.46
C SER A 386 4.44 9.68 -21.71
N ASP A 387 3.40 9.32 -22.46
CA ASP A 387 2.23 8.59 -21.97
C ASP A 387 2.43 7.06 -21.93
N THR A 388 3.60 6.59 -22.38
CA THR A 388 3.98 5.17 -22.36
C THR A 388 5.35 4.97 -21.73
N THR A 389 5.58 3.76 -21.26
CA THR A 389 6.89 3.27 -20.79
C THR A 389 7.54 2.39 -21.85
N THR A 390 8.83 2.09 -21.67
CA THR A 390 9.60 1.20 -22.54
C THR A 390 10.23 0.10 -21.69
N ALA A 391 9.96 -1.15 -22.03
CA ALA A 391 10.53 -2.29 -21.32
C ALA A 391 11.99 -2.54 -21.72
N ALA A 392 12.77 -3.06 -20.77
CA ALA A 392 14.13 -3.51 -20.95
C ALA A 392 14.25 -4.95 -20.43
N ALA A 393 14.97 -5.82 -21.14
CA ALA A 393 15.02 -7.25 -20.81
C ALA A 393 15.91 -7.56 -19.60
N THR A 394 16.94 -6.73 -19.37
CA THR A 394 17.93 -6.91 -18.30
C THR A 394 18.33 -5.56 -17.68
N PRO A 395 18.97 -5.56 -16.50
CA PRO A 395 19.48 -4.32 -15.90
C PRO A 395 20.48 -3.59 -16.81
N VAL A 396 21.34 -4.34 -17.52
CA VAL A 396 22.30 -3.76 -18.48
C VAL A 396 21.57 -3.08 -19.64
N CYS A 397 20.52 -3.70 -20.17
CA CYS A 397 19.74 -3.11 -21.24
C CYS A 397 18.99 -1.85 -20.81
N LEU A 398 18.49 -1.83 -19.56
CA LEU A 398 17.91 -0.61 -18.99
C LEU A 398 18.94 0.51 -18.91
N LEU A 399 20.16 0.24 -18.43
CA LEU A 399 21.24 1.23 -18.37
C LEU A 399 21.60 1.77 -19.76
N LYS A 400 21.66 0.89 -20.79
CA LYS A 400 21.85 1.29 -22.19
C LYS A 400 20.73 2.20 -22.70
N ALA A 401 19.47 1.85 -22.42
CA ALA A 401 18.31 2.64 -22.83
C ALA A 401 18.29 4.02 -22.18
N ILE A 402 18.66 4.12 -20.89
CA ILE A 402 18.78 5.39 -20.19
C ILE A 402 19.84 6.27 -20.85
N ARG A 403 21.03 5.72 -21.10
CA ARG A 403 22.12 6.46 -21.75
C ARG A 403 21.76 6.94 -23.15
N GLN A 404 21.11 6.08 -23.94
CA GLN A 404 20.66 6.46 -25.26
C GLN A 404 19.69 7.64 -25.18
N ALA A 405 18.69 7.57 -24.29
CA ALA A 405 17.73 8.65 -24.09
C ALA A 405 18.41 9.95 -23.63
N GLU A 406 19.34 9.89 -22.67
CA GLU A 406 20.09 11.06 -22.19
C GLU A 406 20.99 11.66 -23.29
N GLY A 407 21.66 10.82 -24.10
CA GLY A 407 22.46 11.24 -25.24
C GLY A 407 21.64 11.91 -26.34
N GLU A 408 20.36 11.55 -26.47
CA GLU A 408 19.36 12.20 -27.32
C GLU A 408 18.76 13.47 -26.69
N GLY A 409 19.20 13.87 -25.49
CA GLY A 409 18.71 15.04 -24.77
C GLY A 409 17.33 14.85 -24.13
N LYS A 410 16.83 13.61 -24.03
CA LYS A 410 15.55 13.30 -23.38
C LYS A 410 15.74 13.25 -21.87
N LYS A 411 14.74 13.73 -21.14
CA LYS A 411 14.73 13.69 -19.67
C LYS A 411 14.06 12.40 -19.20
N ILE A 412 14.70 11.71 -18.26
CA ILE A 412 14.12 10.53 -17.61
C ILE A 412 13.12 11.00 -16.55
N ARG A 413 11.89 10.51 -16.62
CA ARG A 413 10.89 10.71 -15.56
C ARG A 413 11.11 9.73 -14.42
N ALA A 414 11.27 8.45 -14.76
CA ALA A 414 11.61 7.39 -13.83
C ALA A 414 12.20 6.20 -14.60
N ALA A 415 13.02 5.41 -13.91
CA ALA A 415 13.45 4.10 -14.40
C ALA A 415 13.28 3.10 -13.25
N TYR A 416 12.73 1.93 -13.57
CA TYR A 416 12.41 0.89 -12.61
C TYR A 416 13.19 -0.38 -12.91
N ILE A 417 13.62 -1.07 -11.88
CA ILE A 417 14.36 -2.31 -12.00
C ILE A 417 13.95 -3.30 -10.92
N THR A 418 14.15 -4.59 -11.16
CA THR A 418 13.93 -5.64 -10.17
C THR A 418 15.21 -5.87 -9.35
N ASP A 419 15.09 -5.79 -8.02
CA ASP A 419 16.14 -6.16 -7.06
C ASP A 419 16.60 -7.61 -7.27
N ALA A 420 17.92 -7.82 -7.34
CA ALA A 420 18.51 -9.11 -7.68
C ALA A 420 18.43 -10.17 -6.58
N GLU A 421 18.21 -9.79 -5.31
CA GLU A 421 18.13 -10.71 -4.17
C GLU A 421 16.67 -11.07 -3.85
N LEU A 422 15.81 -10.07 -3.73
CA LEU A 422 14.44 -10.16 -3.24
C LEU A 422 13.43 -10.29 -4.38
N GLY A 423 13.76 -9.78 -5.57
CA GLY A 423 12.86 -9.71 -6.71
C GLY A 423 11.82 -8.59 -6.61
N THR A 424 12.06 -7.59 -5.76
CA THR A 424 11.16 -6.45 -5.58
C THR A 424 11.48 -5.34 -6.57
N ARG A 425 10.44 -4.68 -7.09
CA ARG A 425 10.59 -3.57 -8.03
C ARG A 425 11.07 -2.31 -7.28
N TRP A 426 12.07 -1.62 -7.83
CA TRP A 426 12.70 -0.44 -7.24
C TRP A 426 13.08 0.63 -8.27
N PHE A 427 13.42 1.84 -7.82
CA PHE A 427 13.95 2.89 -8.69
C PHE A 427 15.41 2.63 -9.05
N ALA A 428 15.73 2.64 -10.34
CA ALA A 428 17.07 2.32 -10.84
C ALA A 428 18.14 3.30 -10.36
N ASP A 429 17.81 4.59 -10.23
CA ASP A 429 18.73 5.64 -9.75
C ASP A 429 18.85 5.67 -8.21
N LYS A 430 18.02 4.89 -7.51
CA LYS A 430 18.05 4.72 -6.04
C LYS A 430 18.54 3.34 -5.60
N ALA A 431 18.84 2.46 -6.56
CA ALA A 431 19.42 1.14 -6.29
C ALA A 431 20.93 1.24 -6.02
N VAL A 432 21.42 0.31 -5.21
CA VAL A 432 22.85 0.00 -5.08
C VAL A 432 23.22 -0.94 -6.23
N TRP A 433 24.22 -0.56 -7.02
CA TRP A 433 24.63 -1.34 -8.18
C TRP A 433 25.87 -2.17 -7.86
N VAL A 434 25.89 -3.41 -8.33
CA VAL A 434 27.04 -4.30 -8.25
C VAL A 434 27.50 -4.64 -9.66
N ARG A 435 28.77 -4.37 -9.95
CA ARG A 435 29.45 -4.84 -11.16
C ARG A 435 29.95 -6.26 -10.93
N LEU A 436 29.62 -7.16 -11.84
CA LEU A 436 30.08 -8.55 -11.83
C LEU A 436 31.51 -8.68 -12.40
N PRO A 437 32.27 -9.73 -12.03
CA PRO A 437 33.55 -10.02 -12.65
C PRO A 437 33.34 -10.43 -14.13
N GLY A 438 34.11 -9.83 -15.04
CA GLY A 438 33.98 -10.05 -16.49
C GLY A 438 33.91 -8.73 -17.26
N PRO A 439 33.57 -8.77 -18.56
CA PRO A 439 33.34 -7.57 -19.36
C PRO A 439 32.26 -6.69 -18.72
N ALA A 440 32.52 -5.39 -18.56
CA ALA A 440 31.54 -4.44 -18.00
C ALA A 440 30.21 -4.42 -18.78
N THR A 441 30.27 -4.78 -20.07
CA THR A 441 29.12 -4.91 -20.96
C THR A 441 28.16 -6.05 -20.60
N GLU A 442 28.52 -6.95 -19.67
CA GLU A 442 27.82 -8.22 -19.43
C GLU A 442 27.33 -8.45 -17.98
N GLY A 443 27.56 -7.55 -17.02
CA GLY A 443 27.14 -7.86 -15.65
C GLY A 443 27.01 -6.69 -14.69
N TYR A 444 25.80 -6.14 -14.62
CA TYR A 444 25.37 -5.26 -13.53
C TYR A 444 24.13 -5.84 -12.86
N LEU A 445 24.15 -5.91 -11.53
CA LEU A 445 23.01 -6.32 -10.72
C LEU A 445 22.59 -5.18 -9.79
N PRO A 446 21.28 -4.85 -9.73
CA PRO A 446 20.74 -3.86 -8.81
C PRO A 446 20.31 -4.51 -7.49
N PHE A 447 20.46 -3.76 -6.40
CA PHE A 447 19.97 -4.12 -5.07
C PHE A 447 19.28 -2.89 -4.46
N GLY A 448 18.14 -3.08 -3.81
CA GLY A 448 17.39 -2.03 -3.12
C GLY A 448 18.10 -1.57 -1.85
N THR A 449 18.87 -2.45 -1.20
CA THR A 449 19.59 -2.14 0.04
C THR A 449 21.11 -2.32 -0.09
N GLN A 450 21.85 -1.56 0.71
CA GLN A 450 23.30 -1.73 0.86
C GLN A 450 23.65 -3.12 1.43
N ALA A 451 22.88 -3.61 2.42
CA ALA A 451 23.10 -4.93 3.02
C ALA A 451 22.97 -6.07 2.00
N GLY A 452 21.98 -6.02 1.10
CA GLY A 452 21.83 -7.02 0.04
C GLY A 452 23.02 -7.06 -0.92
N ALA A 453 23.50 -5.88 -1.35
CA ALA A 453 24.69 -5.78 -2.18
C ALA A 453 25.97 -6.27 -1.48
N GLU A 454 26.13 -5.97 -0.18
CA GLU A 454 27.26 -6.43 0.63
C GLU A 454 27.24 -7.95 0.83
N ARG A 455 26.06 -8.56 1.09
CA ARG A 455 25.90 -10.03 1.11
C ARG A 455 26.30 -10.66 -0.21
N TYR A 456 25.86 -10.07 -1.34
CA TYR A 456 26.21 -10.58 -2.66
C TYR A 456 27.71 -10.53 -2.93
N THR A 457 28.35 -9.38 -2.71
CA THR A 457 29.79 -9.22 -2.97
C THR A 457 30.68 -10.06 -2.06
N ALA A 458 30.27 -10.28 -0.81
CA ALA A 458 30.95 -11.22 0.09
C ALA A 458 30.92 -12.67 -0.43
N ALA A 459 29.83 -13.07 -1.10
CA ALA A 459 29.67 -14.40 -1.69
C ALA A 459 30.29 -14.55 -3.10
N HIS A 460 30.60 -13.45 -3.79
CA HIS A 460 31.05 -13.44 -5.19
C HIS A 460 32.36 -12.66 -5.37
N PRO A 461 33.54 -13.29 -5.16
CA PRO A 461 34.83 -12.64 -5.33
C PRO A 461 34.99 -12.00 -6.72
N GLY A 462 35.42 -10.74 -6.73
CA GLY A 462 35.57 -9.95 -7.96
C GLY A 462 34.35 -9.11 -8.35
N ALA A 463 33.20 -9.33 -7.70
CA ALA A 463 32.09 -8.40 -7.75
C ALA A 463 32.42 -7.14 -6.92
N ALA A 464 31.97 -5.97 -7.37
CA ALA A 464 32.22 -4.71 -6.69
C ALA A 464 30.98 -3.82 -6.70
N ILE A 465 30.65 -3.23 -5.54
CA ILE A 465 29.64 -2.18 -5.45
C ILE A 465 30.16 -0.95 -6.20
N VAL A 466 29.30 -0.38 -7.04
CA VAL A 466 29.55 0.82 -7.84
C VAL A 466 28.37 1.79 -7.69
N ASP A 467 28.63 3.07 -7.88
CA ASP A 467 27.54 4.04 -7.93
C ASP A 467 26.76 3.96 -9.26
N TYR A 468 25.58 4.57 -9.30
CA TYR A 468 24.71 4.56 -10.47
C TYR A 468 25.35 5.17 -11.72
N ARG A 469 26.18 6.22 -11.57
CA ARG A 469 26.86 6.86 -12.73
C ARG A 469 27.95 5.95 -13.28
N GLN A 470 28.67 5.25 -12.42
CA GLN A 470 29.64 4.22 -12.82
C GLN A 470 28.95 3.05 -13.53
N ALA A 471 27.79 2.61 -13.05
CA ALA A 471 27.00 1.56 -13.70
C ALA A 471 26.54 2.01 -15.10
N LEU A 472 25.98 3.21 -15.23
CA LEU A 472 25.64 3.80 -16.54
C LEU A 472 26.89 3.84 -17.44
N ALA A 473 27.97 4.47 -16.97
CA ALA A 473 29.21 4.65 -17.77
C ALA A 473 29.80 3.33 -18.29
N GLY A 474 29.71 2.24 -17.52
CA GLY A 474 30.26 0.95 -17.91
C GLY A 474 29.34 0.05 -18.73
N ALA A 475 28.04 0.33 -18.79
CA ALA A 475 27.09 -0.40 -19.63
C ALA A 475 27.16 -0.06 -21.14
N ALA A 476 28.25 0.57 -21.60
CA ALA A 476 28.41 1.12 -22.96
C ALA A 476 28.38 0.06 -24.07
#